data_AF-D8QAD4-F1
#
_entry.id   AF-D8QAD4-F1
#
_cell.length_a   1.000
_cell.length_b   1.000
_cell.length_c   1.000
_cell.angle_alpha   90.00
_cell.angle_beta   90.00
_cell.angle_gamma   90.00
#
_symmetry.space_group_name_H-M   'P 1'
#
loop_
_entity.id
_entity.type
_entity.pdbx_description
1 polymer ?
#
loop_
_entity_poly.entity_id
_entity_poly.type
_entity_poly.pdbx_seq_one_letter_code
_entity_poly.pdbx_strand_id
1 'polypeptide(L)'
;MADVCNTDLDCALYAVRLHDRLANEKSPAALRHREWRRERLNRIYRDFLQNVSALRYEVDLRDNSQSAANSFAYIERVLAPNIVHQRLPVPHELVDDDKENNREDHLTVVFSPNQFALKQQIKDRLEERGLVVIDDKRREALLIELSIPDHIDPEEDF
;
A
#
# COMPACT_ATOMS: atom_id res chain seq x y z
N MET A 1 12.49 -19.04 3.71
CA MET A 1 11.55 -18.62 2.64
C MET A 1 12.03 -17.25 2.22
N ALA A 2 12.67 -17.13 1.06
CA ALA A 2 13.36 -15.89 0.69
C ALA A 2 12.35 -14.75 0.43
N ASP A 3 12.56 -13.68 1.21
CA ASP A 3 12.18 -12.28 1.03
C ASP A 3 11.80 -11.87 -0.39
N VAL A 4 10.51 -11.86 -0.70
CA VAL A 4 9.98 -10.99 -1.79
C VAL A 4 9.39 -9.70 -1.20
N CYS A 5 9.15 -9.68 0.12
CA CYS A 5 8.60 -8.54 0.84
C CYS A 5 9.58 -8.09 1.92
N ASN A 6 10.35 -7.04 1.67
CA ASN A 6 11.23 -6.47 2.69
C ASN A 6 10.48 -5.55 3.66
N THR A 7 9.35 -4.97 3.22
CA THR A 7 8.47 -4.14 4.04
C THR A 7 7.00 -4.53 3.85
N ASP A 8 6.13 -4.10 4.77
CA ASP A 8 4.68 -4.27 4.65
C ASP A 8 4.16 -3.65 3.35
N LEU A 9 4.71 -2.51 2.95
CA LEU A 9 4.37 -1.83 1.70
C LEU A 9 4.75 -2.68 0.48
N ASP A 10 5.96 -3.26 0.45
CA ASP A 10 6.37 -4.16 -0.64
C ASP A 10 5.42 -5.35 -0.78
N CYS A 11 4.98 -5.89 0.35
CA CYS A 11 4.03 -7.00 0.36
C CYS A 11 2.64 -6.60 -0.16
N ALA A 12 2.16 -5.41 0.20
CA ALA A 12 0.92 -4.86 -0.33
C ALA A 12 0.99 -4.62 -1.85
N LEU A 13 2.05 -3.95 -2.33
CA LEU A 13 2.26 -3.68 -3.75
C LEU A 13 2.40 -4.99 -4.55
N TYR A 14 3.13 -5.97 -4.02
CA TYR A 14 3.25 -7.30 -4.62
C TYR A 14 1.90 -8.01 -4.72
N ALA A 15 1.08 -7.94 -3.67
CA ALA A 15 -0.25 -8.55 -3.66
C ALA A 15 -1.16 -7.97 -4.74
N VAL A 16 -1.16 -6.64 -4.93
CA VAL A 16 -1.91 -5.98 -6.01
C VAL A 16 -1.43 -6.45 -7.38
N ARG A 17 -0.11 -6.41 -7.63
CA ARG A 17 0.46 -6.89 -8.90
C ARG A 17 0.13 -8.36 -9.17
N LEU A 18 0.17 -9.21 -8.14
CA LEU A 18 -0.14 -10.63 -8.26
C LEU A 18 -1.62 -10.85 -8.60
N HIS A 19 -2.51 -10.05 -8.01
CA HIS A 19 -3.94 -10.06 -8.32
C HIS A 19 -4.20 -9.66 -9.78
N ASP A 20 -3.59 -8.57 -10.25
CA ASP A 20 -3.80 -8.08 -11.62
C ASP A 20 -3.26 -9.06 -12.66
N ARG A 21 -2.12 -9.69 -12.38
CA ARG A 21 -1.62 -10.82 -13.18
C ARG A 21 -2.61 -11.97 -13.18
N LEU A 22 -3.14 -12.41 -12.03
CA LEU A 22 -4.13 -13.48 -11.97
C LEU A 22 -5.42 -13.18 -12.75
N ALA A 23 -5.83 -11.91 -12.81
CA ALA A 23 -6.99 -11.47 -13.58
C ALA A 23 -6.75 -11.54 -15.10
N ASN A 24 -5.56 -11.12 -15.56
CA ASN A 24 -5.26 -10.95 -16.98
C ASN A 24 -4.56 -12.15 -17.63
N GLU A 25 -3.98 -13.06 -16.84
CA GLU A 25 -3.15 -14.16 -17.31
C GLU A 25 -3.97 -15.28 -17.97
N LYS A 26 -3.59 -15.60 -19.22
CA LYS A 26 -4.21 -16.65 -20.04
C LYS A 26 -3.23 -17.74 -20.48
N SER A 27 -1.96 -17.66 -20.10
CA SER A 27 -0.97 -18.63 -20.56
C SER A 27 -1.15 -20.00 -19.88
N PRO A 28 -1.02 -21.14 -20.61
CA PRO A 28 -1.21 -22.47 -20.05
C PRO A 28 -0.25 -22.79 -18.89
N ALA A 29 0.99 -22.29 -18.97
CA ALA A 29 1.97 -22.47 -17.91
C ALA A 29 1.52 -21.77 -16.62
N ALA A 30 1.02 -20.54 -16.71
CA ALA A 30 0.58 -19.80 -15.55
C ALA A 30 -0.74 -20.32 -14.95
N LEU A 31 -1.62 -20.93 -15.77
CA LEU A 31 -2.82 -21.62 -15.28
C LEU A 31 -2.48 -22.76 -14.31
N ARG A 32 -1.36 -23.48 -14.53
CA ARG A 32 -0.88 -24.53 -13.62
C ARG A 32 -0.49 -24.01 -12.24
N HIS A 33 -0.05 -22.75 -12.14
CA HIS A 33 0.33 -22.11 -10.89
C HIS A 33 -0.76 -21.19 -10.31
N ARG A 34 -1.92 -21.10 -10.97
CA ARG A 34 -3.00 -20.18 -10.61
C ARG A 34 -3.50 -20.41 -9.19
N GLU A 35 -3.69 -21.67 -8.81
CA GLU A 35 -4.16 -22.05 -7.48
C GLU A 35 -3.15 -21.66 -6.39
N TRP A 36 -1.87 -22.02 -6.57
CA TRP A 36 -0.80 -21.64 -5.64
C TRP A 36 -0.64 -20.12 -5.49
N ARG A 37 -0.72 -19.36 -6.59
CA ARG A 37 -0.66 -17.88 -6.56
C ARG A 37 -1.87 -17.28 -5.85
N ARG A 38 -3.07 -17.83 -6.08
CA ARG A 38 -4.29 -17.43 -5.37
C ARG A 38 -4.19 -17.72 -3.88
N GLU A 39 -3.68 -18.89 -3.51
CA GLU A 39 -3.48 -19.23 -2.10
C GLU A 39 -2.48 -18.28 -1.43
N ARG A 40 -1.38 -17.96 -2.13
CA ARG A 40 -0.40 -16.97 -1.65
C ARG A 40 -1.02 -15.58 -1.47
N LEU A 41 -1.82 -15.13 -2.44
CA LEU A 41 -2.57 -13.86 -2.35
C LEU A 41 -3.50 -13.87 -1.13
N ASN A 42 -4.25 -14.96 -0.93
CA ASN A 42 -5.16 -15.12 0.20
C ASN A 42 -4.44 -15.09 1.55
N ARG A 43 -3.23 -15.64 1.65
CA ARG A 43 -2.42 -15.56 2.87
C ARG A 43 -2.04 -14.12 3.18
N ILE A 44 -1.45 -13.42 2.22
CA ILE A 44 -1.08 -12.00 2.37
C ILE A 44 -2.32 -11.18 2.77
N TYR A 45 -3.45 -11.44 2.12
CA TYR A 45 -4.70 -10.77 2.43
C TYR A 45 -5.16 -10.99 3.87
N ARG A 46 -5.13 -12.24 4.39
CA ARG A 46 -5.49 -12.54 5.78
C ARG A 46 -4.58 -11.85 6.78
N ASP A 47 -3.28 -11.75 6.48
CA ASP A 47 -2.31 -11.09 7.35
C ASP A 47 -2.64 -9.59 7.49
N PHE A 48 -3.06 -8.95 6.40
CA PHE A 48 -3.52 -7.55 6.43
C PHE A 48 -4.93 -7.38 7.00
N LEU A 49 -5.84 -8.34 6.79
CA LEU A 49 -7.21 -8.27 7.31
C LEU A 49 -7.29 -8.22 8.84
N GLN A 50 -6.38 -8.90 9.53
CA GLN A 50 -6.31 -8.85 11.01
C GLN A 50 -6.12 -7.42 11.53
N ASN A 51 -5.67 -6.49 10.67
CA ASN A 51 -5.42 -5.10 10.99
C ASN A 51 -6.47 -4.12 10.41
N VAL A 52 -7.55 -4.60 9.79
CA VAL A 52 -8.54 -3.75 9.08
C VAL A 52 -9.33 -2.82 10.02
N SER A 53 -9.57 -3.23 11.27
CA SER A 53 -10.17 -2.33 12.28
C SER A 53 -9.26 -1.16 12.68
N ALA A 54 -7.99 -1.17 12.24
CA ALA A 54 -7.01 -0.14 12.51
C ALA A 54 -6.61 0.66 11.26
N LEU A 55 -7.40 0.60 10.17
CA LEU A 55 -7.18 1.43 8.98
C LEU A 55 -7.18 2.92 9.40
N ARG A 56 -6.15 3.63 8.94
CA ARG A 56 -5.98 5.07 9.16
C ARG A 56 -5.75 5.71 7.81
N TYR A 57 -6.51 6.75 7.53
CA TYR A 57 -6.37 7.58 6.32
C TYR A 57 -5.73 8.93 6.62
N GLU A 58 -5.31 9.15 7.87
CA GLU A 58 -4.54 10.29 8.30
C GLU A 58 -3.39 9.85 9.23
N VAL A 59 -2.19 10.38 8.98
CA VAL A 59 -0.98 10.21 9.78
C VAL A 59 -0.48 11.58 10.20
N ASP A 60 -0.40 11.81 11.50
CA ASP A 60 0.13 13.06 12.06
C ASP A 60 1.59 12.88 12.49
N LEU A 61 2.50 13.63 11.86
CA LEU A 61 3.93 13.66 12.19
C LEU A 61 4.37 14.97 12.85
N ARG A 62 3.44 15.86 13.24
CA ARG A 62 3.75 17.19 13.76
C ARG A 62 4.63 17.16 15.02
N ASP A 63 4.33 16.26 15.94
CA ASP A 63 5.06 16.10 17.21
C ASP A 63 6.24 15.14 17.13
N ASN A 64 6.49 14.55 15.95
CA ASN A 64 7.39 13.42 15.86
C ASN A 64 8.84 13.88 15.64
N SER A 65 9.63 13.91 16.72
CA SER A 65 11.10 14.12 16.69
C SER A 65 11.88 12.95 16.05
N GLN A 66 11.17 12.03 15.38
CA GLN A 66 11.73 10.82 14.81
C GLN A 66 12.51 11.12 13.53
N SER A 67 13.49 10.26 13.24
CA SER A 67 14.25 10.33 11.99
C SER A 67 13.34 10.06 10.79
N ALA A 68 13.76 10.52 9.61
CA ALA A 68 13.04 10.27 8.37
C ALA A 68 12.80 8.77 8.09
N ALA A 69 13.75 7.90 8.48
CA ALA A 69 13.59 6.46 8.34
C ALA A 69 12.44 5.90 9.18
N ASN A 70 12.29 6.37 10.43
CA ASN A 70 11.23 5.92 11.32
C ASN A 70 9.86 6.44 10.87
N SER A 71 9.79 7.70 10.48
CA SER A 71 8.56 8.29 9.92
C SER A 71 8.13 7.59 8.65
N PHE A 72 9.07 7.25 7.77
CA PHE A 72 8.80 6.49 6.55
C PHE A 72 8.29 5.08 6.86
N ALA A 73 8.97 4.33 7.74
CA ALA A 73 8.53 2.99 8.14
C ALA A 73 7.14 3.00 8.79
N TYR A 74 6.81 4.06 9.54
CA TYR A 74 5.48 4.25 10.11
C TYR A 74 4.43 4.47 9.01
N ILE A 75 4.72 5.33 8.03
CA ILE A 75 3.84 5.55 6.88
C ILE A 75 3.64 4.25 6.10
N GLU A 76 4.71 3.49 5.79
CA GLU A 76 4.61 2.21 5.07
C GLU A 76 3.66 1.24 5.77
N ARG A 77 3.79 1.11 7.09
CA ARG A 77 2.94 0.23 7.91
C ARG A 77 1.47 0.65 7.89
N VAL A 78 1.18 1.95 7.82
CA VAL A 78 -0.18 2.46 7.69
C VAL A 78 -0.69 2.32 6.26
N LEU A 79 0.15 2.57 5.27
CA LEU A 79 -0.21 2.57 3.85
C LEU A 79 -0.52 1.17 3.32
N ALA A 80 0.24 0.16 3.72
CA ALA A 80 0.12 -1.22 3.25
C ALA A 80 -1.29 -1.83 3.39
N PRO A 81 -1.93 -1.82 4.58
CA PRO A 81 -3.29 -2.36 4.72
C PRO A 81 -4.32 -1.53 3.95
N ASN A 82 -4.12 -0.22 3.79
CA ASN A 82 -5.00 0.65 3.00
C ASN A 82 -5.00 0.26 1.52
N ILE A 83 -3.82 0.06 0.93
CA ILE A 83 -3.65 -0.39 -0.46
C ILE A 83 -4.35 -1.74 -0.67
N VAL A 84 -4.10 -2.71 0.22
CA VAL A 84 -4.68 -4.06 0.15
C VAL A 84 -6.21 -4.00 0.24
N HIS A 85 -6.74 -3.23 1.18
CA HIS A 85 -8.19 -3.12 1.38
C HIS A 85 -8.92 -2.45 0.20
N GLN A 86 -8.28 -1.51 -0.48
CA GLN A 86 -8.90 -0.80 -1.60
C GLN A 86 -8.79 -1.52 -2.93
N ARG A 87 -7.63 -2.11 -3.20
CA ARG A 87 -7.30 -2.66 -4.52
C ARG A 87 -7.64 -4.13 -4.67
N LEU A 88 -7.67 -4.88 -3.56
CA LEU A 88 -8.04 -6.29 -3.61
C LEU A 88 -9.52 -6.46 -3.26
N PRO A 89 -10.26 -7.28 -4.02
CA PRO A 89 -11.62 -7.63 -3.66
C PRO A 89 -11.61 -8.34 -2.31
N VAL A 90 -12.37 -7.82 -1.34
CA VAL A 90 -12.58 -8.50 -0.07
C VAL A 90 -13.29 -9.83 -0.39
N PRO A 91 -12.73 -10.99 -0.02
CA PRO A 91 -13.43 -12.25 -0.13
C PRO A 91 -14.77 -12.13 0.58
N HIS A 92 -15.87 -12.45 -0.11
CA HIS A 92 -17.23 -12.39 0.46
C HIS A 92 -17.37 -13.16 1.78
N GLU A 93 -16.51 -14.15 2.02
CA GLU A 93 -16.45 -14.93 3.27
C GLU A 93 -15.98 -14.13 4.49
N LEU A 94 -15.53 -12.88 4.30
CA LEU A 94 -14.90 -12.04 5.33
C LEU A 94 -15.56 -10.66 5.49
N VAL A 95 -16.72 -10.43 4.85
CA VAL A 95 -17.48 -9.19 4.93
C VAL A 95 -18.65 -9.37 5.89
N ASP A 96 -18.66 -8.65 7.01
CA ASP A 96 -19.91 -8.34 7.72
C ASP A 96 -20.64 -7.27 6.91
N ASP A 97 -21.87 -7.57 6.48
CA ASP A 97 -22.67 -6.81 5.49
C ASP A 97 -22.98 -5.34 5.85
N ASP A 98 -22.66 -4.87 7.06
CA ASP A 98 -23.19 -3.62 7.61
C ASP A 98 -22.21 -2.44 7.71
N LYS A 99 -20.98 -2.55 7.21
CA LYS A 99 -20.04 -1.41 7.20
C LYS A 99 -19.93 -0.79 5.82
N GLU A 100 -20.69 0.29 5.65
CA GLU A 100 -20.54 1.25 4.55
C GLU A 100 -19.04 1.60 4.43
N ASN A 101 -18.41 1.01 3.41
CA ASN A 101 -16.97 1.03 3.20
C ASN A 101 -16.55 2.46 2.83
N ASN A 102 -16.26 3.29 3.83
CA ASN A 102 -15.68 4.60 3.66
C ASN A 102 -14.22 4.43 3.17
N ARG A 103 -14.07 4.08 1.88
CA ARG A 103 -12.79 3.91 1.21
C ARG A 103 -12.30 5.28 0.80
N GLU A 104 -11.44 5.89 1.60
CA GLU A 104 -10.72 7.09 1.18
C GLU A 104 -9.59 6.69 0.24
N ASP A 105 -9.61 7.13 -1.00
CA ASP A 105 -8.63 6.80 -2.04
C ASP A 105 -7.20 7.34 -1.81
N HIS A 106 -6.96 7.98 -0.67
CA HIS A 106 -5.69 8.58 -0.31
C HIS A 106 -5.37 8.42 1.18
N LEU A 107 -4.09 8.52 1.52
CA LEU A 107 -3.57 8.69 2.87
C LEU A 107 -3.06 10.12 3.02
N THR A 108 -3.60 10.86 3.98
CA THR A 108 -3.10 12.18 4.35
C THR A 108 -1.97 12.06 5.37
N VAL A 109 -0.82 12.68 5.13
CA VAL A 109 0.30 12.75 6.06
C VAL A 109 0.55 14.21 6.41
N VAL A 110 0.30 14.59 7.65
CA VAL A 110 0.41 15.97 8.15
C VAL A 110 1.78 16.19 8.78
N PHE A 111 2.42 17.31 8.43
CA PHE A 111 3.74 17.70 8.94
C PHE A 111 3.64 18.98 9.75
N SER A 112 4.63 19.21 10.62
CA SER A 112 4.82 20.53 11.23
C SER A 112 5.39 21.53 10.20
N PRO A 113 5.09 22.83 10.33
CA PRO A 113 5.54 23.86 9.38
C PRO A 113 7.07 23.91 9.18
N ASN A 114 7.82 23.52 10.21
CA ASN A 114 9.29 23.51 10.23
C ASN A 114 9.91 22.20 9.69
N GLN A 115 9.11 21.20 9.33
CA GLN A 115 9.57 19.88 8.87
C GLN A 115 9.69 19.76 7.34
N PHE A 116 9.99 20.86 6.63
CA PHE A 116 10.06 20.87 5.17
C PHE A 116 11.03 19.82 4.60
N ALA A 117 12.23 19.70 5.18
CA ALA A 117 13.24 18.72 4.72
C ALA A 117 12.77 17.27 4.91
N LEU A 118 12.08 16.98 6.02
CA LEU A 118 11.51 15.65 6.29
C LEU A 118 10.38 15.34 5.31
N LYS A 119 9.48 16.30 5.07
CA LYS A 119 8.39 16.19 4.09
C LYS A 119 8.93 15.83 2.70
N GLN A 120 9.96 16.54 2.24
CA GLN A 120 10.56 16.28 0.93
C GLN A 120 11.21 14.89 0.87
N GLN A 121 11.98 14.49 1.89
CA GLN A 121 12.61 13.16 1.93
C GLN A 121 11.59 12.01 1.92
N ILE A 122 10.48 12.16 2.64
CA ILE A 122 9.41 11.16 2.64
C ILE A 122 8.73 11.11 1.28
N LYS A 123 8.45 12.28 0.69
CA LYS A 123 7.86 12.38 -0.65
C LYS A 123 8.72 11.65 -1.68
N ASP A 124 10.00 11.99 -1.77
CA ASP A 124 10.92 11.39 -2.76
C ASP A 124 10.96 9.86 -2.62
N ARG A 125 11.03 9.35 -1.38
CA ARG A 125 11.04 7.90 -1.13
C ARG A 125 9.74 7.19 -1.49
N LEU A 126 8.59 7.83 -1.32
CA LEU A 126 7.30 7.26 -1.71
C LEU A 126 7.14 7.25 -3.23
N GLU A 127 7.57 8.31 -3.91
CA GLU A 127 7.60 8.38 -5.37
C GLU A 127 8.57 7.35 -5.98
N GLU A 128 9.73 7.11 -5.36
CA GLU A 128 10.67 6.03 -5.73
C GLU A 128 10.04 4.63 -5.66
N ARG A 129 9.02 4.43 -4.79
CA ARG A 129 8.25 3.18 -4.71
C ARG A 129 7.11 3.11 -5.73
N GLY A 130 6.96 4.14 -6.57
CA GLY A 130 5.93 4.23 -7.60
C GLY A 130 4.57 4.70 -7.08
N LEU A 131 4.52 5.36 -5.92
CA LEU A 131 3.29 5.97 -5.40
C LEU A 131 3.12 7.40 -5.93
N VAL A 132 1.87 7.82 -6.11
CA VAL A 132 1.55 9.20 -6.49
C VAL A 132 1.42 10.05 -5.22
N VAL A 133 2.28 11.06 -5.08
CA VAL A 133 2.31 11.94 -3.89
C VAL A 133 2.01 13.38 -4.27
N ILE A 134 0.91 13.91 -3.75
CA ILE A 134 0.43 15.27 -3.99
C ILE A 134 0.75 16.14 -2.77
N ASP A 135 1.29 17.33 -3.00
CA ASP A 135 1.54 18.29 -1.94
C ASP A 135 0.27 19.12 -1.65
N ASP A 136 -0.33 18.95 -0.47
CA ASP A 136 -1.39 19.82 0.01
C ASP A 136 -0.81 21.04 0.74
N LYS A 137 -0.61 22.10 -0.05
CA LYS A 137 -0.13 23.40 0.42
C LYS A 137 -1.07 24.08 1.42
N ARG A 138 -2.35 23.68 1.51
CA ARG A 138 -3.34 24.31 2.42
C ARG A 138 -3.27 23.73 3.83
N ARG A 139 -2.93 22.45 3.95
CA ARG A 139 -2.90 21.71 5.22
C ARG A 139 -1.49 21.42 5.72
N GLU A 140 -0.47 21.92 5.05
CA GLU A 140 0.94 21.54 5.29
C GLU A 140 1.12 20.02 5.30
N ALA A 141 0.40 19.33 4.40
CA ALA A 141 0.30 17.88 4.36
C ALA A 141 0.80 17.32 3.01
N LEU A 142 1.07 16.03 2.98
CA LEU A 142 1.18 15.22 1.76
C LEU A 142 -0.08 14.38 1.64
N LEU A 143 -0.70 14.39 0.47
CA LEU A 143 -1.76 13.46 0.10
C LEU A 143 -1.09 12.37 -0.73
N ILE A 144 -1.05 11.15 -0.20
CA ILE A 144 -0.52 9.99 -0.90
C ILE A 144 -1.71 9.29 -1.53
N GLU A 145 -1.84 9.35 -2.85
CA GLU A 145 -2.88 8.56 -3.50
C GLU A 145 -2.55 7.08 -3.36
N LEU A 146 -3.56 6.28 -3.05
CA LEU A 146 -3.46 4.82 -2.94
C LEU A 146 -3.59 4.15 -4.31
N SER A 147 -3.48 4.96 -5.37
CA SER A 147 -3.41 4.55 -6.76
C SER A 147 -1.99 4.11 -7.12
N ILE A 148 -1.82 2.80 -7.29
CA ILE A 148 -0.63 2.26 -7.94
C ILE A 148 -0.81 2.50 -9.44
N PRO A 149 0.14 3.14 -10.15
CA PRO A 149 0.06 3.33 -11.59
C PRO A 149 0.05 1.97 -12.30
N ASP A 150 -0.81 1.82 -13.31
CA ASP A 150 -1.03 0.57 -14.07
C ASP A 150 0.22 0.06 -14.82
N HIS A 151 1.33 0.80 -14.81
CA HIS A 151 2.57 0.43 -15.48
C HIS A 151 3.78 0.65 -14.57
N ILE A 152 4.21 -0.43 -13.92
CA ILE A 152 5.62 -0.66 -13.65
C ILE A 152 5.94 -1.93 -14.41
N ASP A 153 6.54 -1.76 -15.60
CA ASP A 153 6.99 -2.88 -16.43
C ASP A 153 7.96 -3.74 -15.62
N PRO A 154 7.66 -5.02 -15.40
CA PRO A 154 8.58 -5.96 -14.80
C PRO A 154 9.44 -6.58 -15.91
N GLU A 155 10.11 -5.73 -16.69
CA GLU A 155 11.24 -6.17 -17.51
C GLU A 155 12.51 -5.68 -16.86
N GLU A 156 12.92 -6.33 -15.77
CA GLU A 156 14.34 -6.51 -15.48
C GLU A 156 14.54 -7.73 -14.56
N ASP A 157 15.18 -8.74 -15.16
CA ASP A 157 15.82 -9.93 -14.60
C ASP A 157 14.99 -11.00 -13.86
N PHE A 158 14.56 -12.00 -14.63
CA PHE A 158 14.66 -13.43 -14.26
C PHE A 158 15.18 -14.26 -15.42
#